data_AF-A0A7J9VII6-F1
#
_entry.id   AF-A0A7J9VII6-F1
#
_cell.length_a   1.000
_cell.length_b   1.000
_cell.length_c   1.000
_cell.angle_alpha   90.00
_cell.angle_beta   90.00
_cell.angle_gamma   90.00
#
_symmetry.space_group_name_H-M   'P 1'
#
loop_
_entity.id
_entity.type
_entity.pdbx_description
1 polymer ?
#
loop_
_entity_poly.entity_id
_entity_poly.type
_entity_poly.pdbx_seq_one_letter_code
_entity_poly.pdbx_strand_id
1 'polypeptide(L)' 'MTATNDPPTAVADSYAAPQGAELVVPAPGVLANDIDADGDRLSAVLVSGTSHGALSLAADGLFTYLPNS' A
#
# COMPACT_ATOMS: atom_id res chain seq x y z
N MET A 1 -23.65 22.42 11.13
CA MET A 1 -22.90 21.37 11.83
C MET A 1 -21.67 21.10 10.99
N THR A 2 -20.48 21.39 11.50
CA THR A 2 -19.23 20.99 10.83
C THR A 2 -18.96 19.55 11.26
N ALA A 3 -19.04 18.60 10.35
CA ALA A 3 -18.59 17.24 10.65
C ALA A 3 -17.10 17.30 11.03
N THR A 4 -16.70 16.55 12.05
CA THR A 4 -15.28 16.35 12.38
C THR A 4 -14.73 15.37 11.36
N ASN A 5 -13.54 15.64 10.82
CA ASN A 5 -12.86 14.71 9.91
C ASN A 5 -12.57 13.38 10.62
N ASP A 6 -12.95 12.28 10.00
CA ASP A 6 -12.66 10.92 10.45
C ASP A 6 -11.31 10.45 9.87
N PRO A 7 -10.58 9.56 10.56
CA PRO A 7 -9.37 8.97 10.01
C PRO A 7 -9.70 7.88 8.96
N PRO A 8 -8.78 7.61 8.03
CA PRO A 8 -8.96 6.54 7.06
C PRO A 8 -8.93 5.16 7.74
N THR A 9 -9.69 4.21 7.19
CA THR A 9 -9.72 2.81 7.61
C THR A 9 -8.96 1.95 6.60
N ALA A 10 -7.89 1.31 7.08
CA ALA A 10 -7.10 0.38 6.28
C ALA A 10 -7.64 -1.04 6.34
N VAL A 11 -7.52 -1.78 5.23
CA VAL A 11 -7.84 -3.21 5.13
C VAL A 11 -6.58 -3.99 4.80
N ALA A 12 -6.34 -5.10 5.50
CA ALA A 12 -5.10 -5.84 5.34
C ALA A 12 -5.01 -6.57 3.98
N ASP A 13 -3.88 -6.40 3.30
CA ASP A 13 -3.56 -7.09 2.05
C ASP A 13 -2.60 -8.26 2.24
N SER A 14 -2.60 -9.17 1.26
CA SER A 14 -1.56 -10.19 1.12
C SER A 14 -1.20 -10.38 -0.34
N TYR A 15 0.10 -10.49 -0.61
CA TYR A 15 0.64 -10.71 -1.95
C TYR A 15 1.68 -11.83 -1.91
N ALA A 16 1.86 -12.51 -3.05
CA ALA A 16 2.89 -13.52 -3.23
C ALA A 16 3.74 -13.17 -4.46
N ALA A 17 5.05 -13.38 -4.35
CA ALA A 17 6.00 -13.18 -5.43
C ALA A 17 6.87 -14.43 -5.58
N PRO A 18 7.12 -14.93 -6.81
CA PRO A 18 8.13 -15.96 -7.03
C PRO A 18 9.52 -15.45 -6.64
N GLN A 19 10.36 -16.32 -6.08
CA GLN A 19 11.74 -15.98 -5.73
C GLN A 19 12.50 -15.45 -6.96
N GLY A 20 13.22 -14.33 -6.79
CA GLY A 20 14.00 -13.69 -7.84
C GLY A 20 13.20 -13.03 -8.97
N ALA A 21 11.87 -12.99 -8.89
CA ALA A 21 11.01 -12.29 -9.85
C ALA A 21 10.41 -11.03 -9.21
N GLU A 22 10.50 -9.90 -9.92
CA GLU A 22 9.88 -8.65 -9.48
C GLU A 22 8.35 -8.78 -9.52
N LEU A 23 7.72 -8.41 -8.41
CA LEU A 23 6.28 -8.19 -8.32
C LEU A 23 6.01 -6.69 -8.48
N VAL A 24 5.15 -6.33 -9.43
CA VAL A 24 4.66 -4.97 -9.63
C VAL A 24 3.15 -4.97 -9.40
N VAL A 25 2.68 -4.15 -8.47
CA VAL A 25 1.25 -3.93 -8.22
C VAL A 25 0.94 -2.46 -8.50
N PRO A 26 0.19 -2.15 -9.58
CA PRO A 26 -0.12 -0.77 -9.95
C PRO A 26 -1.10 -0.12 -8.96
N ALA A 27 -1.12 1.21 -8.93
CA ALA A 27 -2.08 1.99 -8.15
C ALA A 27 -3.54 1.59 -8.50
N PRO A 28 -4.47 1.57 -7.52
CA PRO A 28 -4.28 2.04 -6.14
C PRO A 28 -3.53 1.06 -5.23
N GLY A 29 -3.13 -0.13 -5.73
CA GLY A 29 -2.32 -1.11 -5.01
C GLY A 29 -2.81 -1.40 -3.59
N VAL A 30 -2.00 -1.09 -2.57
CA VAL A 30 -2.36 -1.30 -1.16
C VAL A 30 -3.52 -0.42 -0.67
N LEU A 31 -3.92 0.61 -1.43
CA LEU A 31 -5.07 1.46 -1.12
C LEU A 31 -6.37 0.97 -1.77
N ALA A 32 -6.35 -0.17 -2.49
CA ALA A 32 -7.49 -0.60 -3.30
C ALA A 32 -8.76 -0.92 -2.49
N ASN A 33 -8.59 -1.33 -1.24
CA ASN A 33 -9.64 -1.72 -0.30
C ASN A 33 -9.71 -0.80 0.93
N ASP A 34 -8.86 0.22 0.99
CA ASP A 34 -8.89 1.25 2.03
C ASP A 34 -9.98 2.27 1.74
N ILE A 35 -10.52 2.89 2.80
CA ILE A 35 -11.58 3.88 2.67
C ILE A 35 -11.42 5.02 3.67
N ASP A 36 -11.74 6.22 3.21
CA ASP A 36 -11.96 7.38 4.07
C ASP A 36 -13.46 7.68 4.12
N ALA A 37 -14.02 7.88 5.31
CA ALA A 37 -15.46 8.07 5.51
C ALA A 37 -15.97 9.41 4.98
N ASP A 38 -15.10 10.42 4.93
CA ASP A 38 -15.38 11.74 4.39
C ASP A 38 -15.13 11.82 2.87
N GLY A 39 -14.51 10.78 2.30
CA GLY A 39 -14.16 10.70 0.88
C GLY A 39 -12.84 11.42 0.55
N ASP A 40 -12.00 11.68 1.55
CA ASP A 40 -10.70 12.28 1.36
C ASP A 40 -9.74 11.35 0.60
N ARG A 41 -8.76 11.96 -0.08
CA ARG A 41 -7.77 11.20 -0.84
C ARG A 41 -6.81 10.49 0.10
N LEU A 42 -6.68 9.18 -0.10
CA LEU A 42 -5.74 8.36 0.63
C LEU A 42 -4.31 8.47 0.09
N SER A 43 -3.33 8.31 0.98
CA SER A 43 -1.90 8.22 0.64
C SER A 43 -1.24 7.12 1.46
N ALA A 44 -0.45 6.28 0.81
CA ALA A 44 0.32 5.23 1.48
C ALA A 44 1.67 5.77 1.98
N VAL A 45 2.13 5.27 3.13
CA VAL A 45 3.46 5.58 3.69
C VAL A 45 4.09 4.28 4.19
N LEU A 46 5.33 4.03 3.78
CA LEU A 46 6.06 2.85 4.20
C LEU A 46 6.57 3.04 5.65
N VAL A 47 6.00 2.28 6.59
CA VAL A 47 6.39 2.35 8.01
C VAL A 47 7.66 1.55 8.28
N SER A 48 7.78 0.36 7.67
CA SER A 48 8.95 -0.51 7.80
C SER A 48 9.24 -1.24 6.49
N GLY A 49 10.52 -1.47 6.21
CA GLY A 49 10.96 -2.22 5.03
C GLY A 49 10.89 -3.74 5.20
N THR A 50 11.34 -4.46 4.17
CA THR A 50 11.36 -5.93 4.09
C THR A 50 12.70 -6.54 4.51
N SER A 51 12.69 -7.74 5.10
CA SER A 51 13.91 -8.47 5.46
C SER A 51 14.47 -9.37 4.35
N HIS A 52 13.68 -9.70 3.33
CA HIS A 52 14.02 -10.68 2.28
C HIS A 52 13.84 -10.17 0.85
N GLY A 53 14.07 -8.87 0.64
CA GLY A 53 13.95 -8.22 -0.66
C GLY A 53 14.03 -6.72 -0.54
N ALA A 54 13.79 -6.04 -1.65
CA ALA A 54 13.62 -4.59 -1.71
C ALA A 54 12.17 -4.25 -2.06
N LEU A 55 11.57 -3.34 -1.29
CA LEU A 55 10.22 -2.80 -1.51
C LEU A 55 10.32 -1.31 -1.85
N SER A 56 9.69 -0.90 -2.93
CA SER A 56 9.42 0.51 -3.25
C SER A 56 7.92 0.74 -3.18
N LEU A 57 7.46 1.68 -2.34
CA LEU A 57 6.06 2.06 -2.20
C LEU A 57 5.90 3.52 -2.59
N ALA A 58 4.98 3.78 -3.52
CA ALA A 58 4.56 5.11 -3.91
C ALA A 58 3.33 5.55 -3.07
N ALA A 59 3.15 6.87 -2.96
CA ALA A 59 2.08 7.47 -2.18
C ALA A 59 0.67 7.13 -2.70
N ASP A 60 0.53 6.84 -3.99
CA ASP A 60 -0.73 6.42 -4.62
C ASP A 60 -1.05 4.93 -4.44
N GLY A 61 -0.24 4.23 -3.63
CA GLY A 61 -0.42 2.82 -3.28
C GLY A 61 0.20 1.84 -4.26
N LEU A 62 0.75 2.30 -5.40
CA LEU A 62 1.60 1.45 -6.26
C LEU A 62 2.81 0.96 -5.47
N PHE A 63 3.17 -0.31 -5.64
CA PHE A 63 4.43 -0.81 -5.13
C PHE A 63 5.13 -1.79 -6.07
N THR A 64 6.45 -1.87 -5.93
CA THR A 64 7.27 -2.94 -6.49
C THR A 64 7.99 -3.68 -5.38
N TYR A 65 8.09 -5.00 -5.51
CA TYR A 65 8.83 -5.85 -4.59
C TYR A 65 9.73 -6.81 -5.37
N LEU A 66 11.02 -6.79 -5.06
CA LEU A 66 12.00 -7.72 -5.60
C LEU A 66 12.53 -8.60 -4.46
N PRO A 67 12.13 -9.89 -4.38
CA PRO A 67 12.69 -10.83 -3.42
C PRO A 67 14.19 -11.01 -3.63
N ASN A 68 14.93 -11.25 -2.55
CA ASN A 68 16.31 -11.70 -2.66
C ASN A 68 16.38 -13.04 -3.41
N SER A 69 17.50 -13.26 -4.11
CA SER A 69 17.84 -14.52 -4.75
C SER A 69 18.07 -15.63 -3.74
#